data_AF-W9RSR6-F1
#
_entry.id   AF-W9RSR6-F1
#
_cell.length_a   1.000
_cell.length_b   1.000
_cell.length_c   1.000
_cell.angle_alpha   90.00
_cell.angle_beta   90.00
_cell.angle_gamma   90.00
#
_symmetry.space_group_name_H-M   'P 1'
#
loop_
_entity.id
_entity.type
_entity.pdbx_description
1 polymer ?
#
loop_
_entity_poly.entity_id
_entity_poly.type
_entity_poly.pdbx_seq_one_letter_code
_entity_poly.pdbx_strand_id
1 'polypeptide(L)'
;MPCLHSLKITKCHNLETLDFLQMTPLQKLYVKKSKILQRNVQRGTGKEWYKISHVPNIQINKKYVQKNGFWIQKDESDDGETSSSEWNLSEAENACN
;
A
#
# COMPACT_ATOMS: atom_id res chain seq x y z
N MET A 1 -14.54 -18.42 8.46
CA MET A 1 -13.82 -18.72 7.20
C MET A 1 -12.41 -18.15 7.32
N PRO A 2 -11.35 -18.87 6.91
CA PRO A 2 -10.00 -18.33 6.94
C PRO A 2 -9.90 -17.18 5.93
N CYS A 3 -9.62 -15.98 6.42
CA CYS A 3 -9.39 -14.80 5.59
C CYS A 3 -7.89 -14.59 5.41
N LEU A 4 -7.43 -14.44 4.18
CA LEU A 4 -6.03 -14.13 3.91
C LEU A 4 -5.72 -12.70 4.38
N HIS A 5 -5.04 -12.58 5.52
CA HIS A 5 -4.70 -11.28 6.09
C HIS A 5 -3.49 -10.62 5.42
N SER A 6 -2.49 -11.41 5.00
CA SER A 6 -1.25 -10.91 4.40
C SER A 6 -0.81 -11.75 3.21
N LEU A 7 -0.39 -11.06 2.15
CA LEU A 7 0.16 -11.66 0.94
C LEU A 7 1.52 -11.06 0.61
N LYS A 8 2.48 -11.93 0.30
CA LYS A 8 3.82 -11.54 -0.10
C LYS A 8 4.18 -12.22 -1.41
N ILE A 9 4.44 -11.39 -2.43
CA ILE A 9 4.87 -11.82 -3.76
C ILE A 9 6.33 -11.42 -3.93
N THR A 10 7.20 -12.41 -4.12
CA THR A 10 8.64 -12.20 -4.20
C THR A 10 9.26 -12.95 -5.37
N LYS A 11 10.04 -12.25 -6.22
CA LYS A 11 10.74 -12.83 -7.38
C LYS A 11 9.81 -13.50 -8.41
N CYS A 12 8.58 -13.01 -8.55
CA CYS A 12 7.63 -13.50 -9.55
C CYS A 12 7.71 -12.62 -10.81
N HIS A 13 8.66 -12.93 -11.70
CA HIS A 13 8.97 -12.07 -12.84
C HIS A 13 7.89 -12.07 -13.93
N ASN A 14 7.15 -13.16 -14.08
CA ASN A 14 6.12 -13.36 -15.10
C ASN A 14 4.69 -13.11 -14.59
N LEU A 15 4.52 -12.80 -13.30
CA LEU A 15 3.19 -12.56 -12.74
C LEU A 15 2.70 -11.17 -13.18
N GLU A 16 1.56 -11.14 -13.85
CA GLU A 16 1.00 -9.91 -14.42
C GLU A 16 -0.21 -9.39 -13.66
N THR A 17 -1.10 -10.29 -13.23
CA THR A 17 -2.41 -9.94 -12.67
C THR A 17 -2.57 -10.42 -11.24
N LEU A 18 -3.52 -9.80 -10.53
CA LEU A 18 -3.90 -10.16 -9.16
C LEU A 18 -5.41 -10.34 -9.05
N ASP A 19 -5.98 -11.16 -9.94
CA ASP A 19 -7.44 -11.33 -10.08
C ASP A 19 -8.12 -11.87 -8.80
N PHE A 20 -7.38 -12.61 -7.98
CA PHE A 20 -7.89 -13.18 -6.73
C PHE A 20 -7.98 -12.17 -5.56
N LEU A 21 -7.39 -10.98 -5.69
CA LEU A 21 -7.37 -9.99 -4.61
C LEU A 21 -8.63 -9.13 -4.53
N GLN A 22 -9.42 -9.03 -5.61
CA GLN A 22 -10.63 -8.18 -5.61
C GLN A 22 -11.68 -8.62 -4.57
N MET A 23 -11.76 -9.91 -4.28
CA MET A 23 -12.77 -10.48 -3.36
C MET A 23 -12.19 -10.84 -1.99
N THR A 24 -10.88 -10.67 -1.79
CA THR A 24 -10.20 -11.11 -0.58
C THR A 24 -9.95 -9.92 0.34
N PRO A 25 -10.44 -9.92 1.59
CA PRO A 25 -10.21 -8.81 2.54
C PRO A 25 -8.77 -8.82 3.06
N LEU A 26 -7.85 -8.41 2.19
CA LEU A 26 -6.42 -8.40 2.45
C LEU A 26 -6.02 -7.13 3.22
N GLN A 27 -5.28 -7.28 4.30
CA GLN A 27 -4.80 -6.16 5.12
C GLN A 27 -3.40 -5.69 4.74
N LYS A 28 -2.57 -6.62 4.21
CA LYS A 28 -1.16 -6.35 3.91
C LYS A 28 -0.73 -7.00 2.60
N LEU A 29 -0.22 -6.20 1.66
CA LEU A 29 0.34 -6.64 0.39
C LEU A 29 1.81 -6.21 0.27
N TYR A 30 2.69 -7.17 0.00
CA TYR A 30 4.11 -6.94 -0.23
C TYR A 30 4.52 -7.45 -1.62
N VAL A 31 5.01 -6.57 -2.48
CA VAL A 31 5.51 -6.94 -3.81
C VAL A 31 6.99 -6.59 -3.93
N LYS A 32 7.84 -7.60 -4.16
CA LYS A 32 9.30 -7.43 -4.21
C LYS A 32 9.92 -8.22 -5.37
N LYS A 33 10.86 -7.59 -6.10
CA LYS A 33 11.59 -8.23 -7.21
C LYS A 33 10.67 -8.86 -8.27
N SER A 34 9.49 -8.29 -8.52
CA SER A 34 8.51 -8.80 -9.51
C SER A 34 8.26 -7.71 -10.56
N LYS A 35 9.13 -7.62 -11.57
CA LYS A 35 9.23 -6.44 -12.46
C LYS A 35 7.94 -6.12 -13.20
N ILE A 36 7.24 -7.12 -13.73
CA ILE A 36 5.98 -6.91 -14.47
C ILE A 36 4.89 -6.45 -13.51
N LEU A 37 4.64 -7.23 -12.45
CA LEU A 37 3.64 -6.90 -11.45
C LEU A 37 3.85 -5.50 -10.85
N GLN A 38 5.09 -5.11 -10.55
CA GLN A 38 5.40 -3.80 -9.95
C GLN A 38 4.97 -2.62 -10.82
N ARG A 39 5.12 -2.74 -12.14
CA ARG A 39 4.61 -1.71 -13.05
C ARG A 39 3.08 -1.72 -13.08
N ASN A 40 2.48 -2.91 -13.07
CA ASN A 40 1.04 -3.08 -13.12
C ASN A 40 0.34 -2.60 -11.84
N VAL A 41 1.00 -2.68 -10.69
CA VAL A 41 0.46 -2.22 -9.40
C VAL A 41 1.04 -0.89 -8.96
N GLN A 42 1.59 -0.09 -9.90
CA GLN A 42 2.06 1.24 -9.59
C GLN A 42 0.88 2.19 -9.34
N ARG A 43 0.92 2.96 -8.26
CA ARG A 43 -0.14 3.93 -7.94
C ARG A 43 -0.31 4.94 -9.08
N GLY A 44 -1.56 5.14 -9.49
CA GLY A 44 -1.96 6.14 -10.51
C GLY A 44 -1.72 5.71 -11.96
N THR A 45 -0.72 4.87 -12.25
CA THR A 45 -0.37 4.47 -13.62
C THR A 45 -0.53 2.98 -13.89
N GLY A 46 -0.61 2.15 -12.85
CA GLY A 46 -0.64 0.71 -12.96
C GLY A 46 -2.01 0.17 -13.34
N LYS A 47 -2.05 -0.68 -14.37
CA LYS A 47 -3.28 -1.32 -14.87
C LYS A 47 -4.03 -2.15 -13.82
N GLU A 48 -3.34 -2.71 -12.82
CA GLU A 48 -3.91 -3.55 -11.76
C GLU A 48 -4.12 -2.79 -10.44
N TRP A 49 -3.81 -1.50 -10.37
CA TRP A 49 -3.84 -0.74 -9.12
C TRP A 49 -5.21 -0.78 -8.43
N TYR A 50 -6.29 -0.64 -9.21
CA TYR A 50 -7.66 -0.65 -8.70
C TYR A 50 -8.05 -1.97 -7.99
N LYS A 51 -7.36 -3.09 -8.30
CA LYS A 51 -7.60 -4.37 -7.65
C LYS A 51 -7.03 -4.44 -6.24
N ILE A 52 -6.05 -3.60 -5.94
CA ILE A 52 -5.35 -3.61 -4.64
C ILE A 52 -5.53 -2.31 -3.86
N SER A 53 -6.16 -1.28 -4.42
CA SER A 53 -6.32 0.03 -3.80
C SER A 53 -7.13 0.01 -2.50
N HIS A 54 -7.91 -1.05 -2.27
CA HIS A 54 -8.65 -1.27 -1.03
C HIS A 54 -7.78 -1.81 0.11
N VAL A 55 -6.55 -2.26 -0.17
CA VAL A 55 -5.64 -2.85 0.83
C VAL A 55 -4.98 -1.71 1.62
N PRO A 56 -5.10 -1.68 2.96
CA PRO A 56 -4.62 -0.54 3.75
C PRO A 56 -3.09 -0.47 3.87
N ASN A 57 -2.37 -1.59 3.70
CA ASN A 57 -0.91 -1.63 3.78
C ASN A 57 -0.31 -2.23 2.51
N ILE A 58 0.26 -1.38 1.65
CA ILE A 58 0.85 -1.77 0.37
C ILE A 58 2.31 -1.34 0.35
N GLN A 59 3.20 -2.32 0.16
CA GLN A 59 4.64 -2.09 0.05
C GLN A 59 5.17 -2.67 -1.26
N ILE A 60 5.80 -1.82 -2.06
CA ILE A 60 6.37 -2.15 -3.36
C ILE A 60 7.87 -1.87 -3.33
N ASN A 61 8.71 -2.87 -3.61
CA ASN A 61 10.17 -2.74 -3.59
C ASN A 61 10.74 -2.14 -2.28
N LYS A 62 10.18 -2.55 -1.14
CA LYS A 62 10.52 -2.02 0.18
C LYS A 62 10.10 -0.57 0.45
N LYS A 63 9.37 0.08 -0.45
CA LYS A 63 8.79 1.41 -0.24
C LYS A 63 7.31 1.28 0.06
N TYR A 64 6.84 1.92 1.12
CA TYR A 64 5.41 2.00 1.40
C TYR A 64 4.75 2.93 0.38
N VAL A 65 3.65 2.46 -0.20
CA VAL A 65 2.77 3.28 -1.04
C VAL A 65 1.54 3.69 -0.24
N GLN A 66 1.08 2.81 0.62
CA GLN A 66 0.00 3.04 1.58
C GLN A 66 0.33 2.32 2.88
N LYS A 67 0.07 2.97 4.02
CA LYS A 67 0.28 2.41 5.36
C LYS A 67 -0.91 2.80 6.22
N ASN A 68 -1.54 1.83 6.87
CA ASN A 68 -2.74 2.01 7.68
C ASN A 68 -3.85 2.80 6.97
N GLY A 69 -4.01 2.63 5.65
CA GLY A 69 -5.00 3.36 4.85
C GLY A 69 -4.51 4.72 4.36
N PHE A 70 -3.44 5.28 4.92
CA PHE A 70 -2.88 6.57 4.53
C PHE A 70 -1.89 6.43 3.38
N TRP A 71 -2.02 7.31 2.38
CA TRP A 71 -1.11 7.38 1.25
C TRP A 71 0.23 7.98 1.66
N ILE A 72 1.32 7.32 1.27
CA ILE A 72 2.67 7.87 1.50
C ILE A 72 3.03 8.76 0.30
N GLN A 73 3.32 10.02 0.56
CA GLN A 73 3.94 10.90 -0.43
C GLN A 73 5.41 10.48 -0.57
N LYS A 74 5.92 10.44 -1.80
CA LYS A 74 7.35 10.24 -2.01
C LYS A 74 8.03 11.56 -1.69
N ASP A 75 8.33 11.77 -0.43
CA ASP A 75 9.27 12.81 -0.06
C ASP A 75 10.65 12.27 -0.46
N GLU A 76 11.26 12.92 -1.43
CA GLU A 76 12.63 12.65 -1.87
C GLU A 76 13.60 13.04 -0.75
N SER A 77 13.85 12.13 0.19
CA SER A 77 15.08 12.03 1.02
C SER A 77 14.92 10.83 1.93
N ASP A 78 15.72 9.78 1.71
CA ASP A 78 15.83 8.62 2.60
C ASP A 78 17.27 8.55 3.07
N ASP A 79 17.59 9.44 4.01
CA ASP A 79 18.59 9.25 5.03
C ASP A 79 17.88 9.38 6.37
N GLY A 80 17.08 8.34 6.65
CA GLY A 80 16.72 7.84 7.96
C GLY A 80 16.29 8.87 9.01
N GLU A 81 14.99 8.93 9.29
CA GLU A 81 14.52 8.76 10.67
C GLU A 81 13.01 8.51 10.72
N THR A 82 12.63 7.68 11.68
CA THR A 82 11.24 7.39 12.00
C THR A 82 10.59 8.65 12.54
N SER A 83 9.56 9.16 11.87
CA SER A 83 8.56 10.00 12.53
C SER A 83 7.18 9.46 12.21
N SER A 84 6.66 8.66 13.15
CA SER A 84 5.24 8.38 13.25
C SER A 84 4.54 9.70 13.59
N SER A 85 4.01 10.39 12.61
CA SER A 85 2.97 11.38 12.87
C SER A 85 1.67 10.62 13.14
N GLU A 86 1.44 10.33 14.43
CA GLU A 86 0.10 10.18 14.96
C GLU A 86 -0.66 11.47 14.62
N TRP A 87 -1.67 11.36 13.76
CA TRP A 87 -2.63 12.44 13.59
C TRP A 87 -3.44 12.52 14.89
N ASN A 88 -3.12 13.49 15.75
CA ASN A 88 -3.94 13.81 16.90
C ASN A 88 -5.29 14.32 16.41
N LEU A 89 -6.32 13.49 16.57
CA LEU A 89 -7.71 13.83 16.34
C LEU A 89 -8.23 14.55 17.61
N SER A 90 -7.78 15.78 17.87
CA SER A 90 -8.25 16.53 19.07
C SER A 90 -8.32 18.05 18.94
N GLU A 91 -8.32 18.64 17.74
CA GLU A 91 -8.60 20.08 17.58
C GLU A 91 -9.69 20.33 16.54
N ALA A 92 -10.86 19.76 16.79
CA ALA A 92 -12.10 20.13 16.12
C ALA A 92 -13.12 20.64 17.14
N GLU A 93 -12.73 21.59 18.01
CA GLU A 93 -13.65 22.26 18.93
C GLU A 93 -13.02 23.59 19.43
N ASN A 94 -12.94 24.61 18.56
CA ASN A 94 -12.98 26.03 18.97
C ASN A 94 -12.94 26.99 17.77
N ALA A 95 -13.96 26.90 16.91
CA ALA A 95 -14.28 27.97 15.97
C ALA A 95 -15.77 28.31 16.05
N CYS A 96 -16.20 28.68 17.26
CA CYS A 96 -17.40 29.50 17.48
C CYS A 96 -17.32 30.06 18.91
N ASN A 97 -16.62 31.19 19.06
CA ASN A 97 -16.85 32.18 20.11
C ASN A 97 -16.40 33.55 19.56
#